data_AF-A0A0F8VZJ9-F1
#
_entry.id   AF-A0A0F8VZJ9-F1
#
_cell.length_a   1.000
_cell.length_b   1.000
_cell.length_c   1.000
_cell.angle_alpha   90.00
_cell.angle_beta   90.00
_cell.angle_gamma   90.00
#
_symmetry.space_group_name_H-M   'P 1'
#
loop_
_entity.id
_entity.type
_entity.pdbx_description
1 polymer ?
#
loop_
_entity_poly.entity_id
_entity_poly.type
_entity_poly.pdbx_seq_one_letter_code
_entity_poly.pdbx_strand_id
1 'polypeptide(L)' 'NALSRDNTIVGVTAGKSITSSNKNTLIGANTGKLLTTSSSNTFIGDYCGCFNTFDTLHSFFPGVVS' A
#
# COMPACT_ATOMS: atom_id res chain seq x y z
N ASN A 1 -13.74 14.31 -0.97
CA ASN A 1 -12.44 14.38 -0.28
C ASN A 1 -12.03 13.01 0.19
N ALA A 2 -11.30 12.26 -0.64
CA ALA A 2 -10.54 11.12 -0.13
C ALA A 2 -9.48 11.69 0.84
N LEU A 3 -9.45 11.20 2.08
CA LEU A 3 -8.49 11.63 3.09
C LEU A 3 -7.14 10.95 2.81
N SER A 4 -6.56 11.27 1.65
CA SER A 4 -5.28 10.74 1.20
C SER A 4 -4.23 11.85 1.26
N ARG A 5 -3.34 11.83 2.26
CA ARG A 5 -2.26 12.83 2.42
C ARG A 5 -0.90 12.16 2.63
N ASP A 6 0.12 12.74 2.00
CA ASP A 6 1.52 12.34 2.20
C ASP A 6 1.83 10.88 1.83
N ASN A 7 1.19 10.34 0.78
CA ASN A 7 1.47 9.00 0.28
C ASN A 7 2.37 9.03 -0.95
N THR A 8 3.35 8.13 -1.02
CA THR A 8 4.16 7.89 -2.22
C THR A 8 3.71 6.59 -2.86
N ILE A 9 3.10 6.63 -4.04
CA ILE A 9 2.58 5.43 -4.73
C ILE A 9 3.24 5.31 -6.10
N VAL A 10 3.98 4.22 -6.30
CA VAL A 10 4.77 3.98 -7.52
C VAL A 10 4.54 2.54 -8.00
N GLY A 11 3.93 2.38 -9.17
CA GLY A 11 3.70 1.09 -9.82
C GLY A 11 2.32 0.95 -10.44
N VAL A 12 2.19 0.05 -11.42
CA VAL A 12 0.89 -0.24 -12.06
C VAL A 12 -0.06 -0.82 -11.02
N THR A 13 -1.30 -0.29 -10.97
CA THR A 13 -2.40 -0.71 -10.06
C THR A 13 -2.10 -0.67 -8.56
N ALA A 14 -0.99 -0.05 -8.15
CA ALA A 14 -0.67 0.14 -6.74
C ALA A 14 -1.70 1.04 -6.04
N GLY A 15 -2.16 0.65 -4.85
CA GLY A 15 -3.10 1.45 -4.05
C GLY A 15 -4.46 1.72 -4.70
N LYS A 16 -4.89 0.92 -5.69
CA LYS A 16 -6.09 1.17 -6.50
C LYS A 16 -7.37 1.37 -5.67
N SER A 17 -7.55 0.63 -4.59
CA SER A 17 -8.74 0.69 -3.74
C SER A 17 -8.61 1.60 -2.51
N ILE A 18 -7.56 2.43 -2.43
CA ILE A 18 -7.33 3.31 -1.27
C ILE A 18 -8.41 4.40 -1.21
N THR A 19 -9.18 4.41 -0.12
CA THR A 19 -10.22 5.41 0.13
C THR A 19 -9.80 6.42 1.21
N SER A 20 -9.01 6.01 2.19
CA SER A 20 -8.47 6.88 3.25
C SER A 20 -7.07 6.42 3.65
N SER A 21 -6.03 7.24 3.43
CA SER A 21 -4.65 6.81 3.57
C SER A 21 -3.71 7.95 3.95
N ASN A 22 -2.91 7.83 5.01
CA ASN A 22 -1.97 8.88 5.39
C ASN A 22 -0.55 8.36 5.61
N LYS A 23 0.46 9.03 5.05
CA LYS A 23 1.89 8.74 5.29
C LYS A 23 2.33 7.33 4.87
N ASN A 24 1.84 6.82 3.75
CA ASN A 24 2.17 5.49 3.25
C ASN A 24 3.11 5.53 2.03
N THR A 25 4.10 4.65 1.98
CA THR A 25 4.97 4.46 0.82
C THR A 25 4.63 3.11 0.18
N LEU A 26 4.12 3.09 -1.04
CA LEU A 26 3.75 1.91 -1.82
C LEU A 26 4.60 1.90 -3.11
N ILE A 27 5.50 0.93 -3.25
CA ILE A 27 6.40 0.82 -4.39
C ILE A 27 6.34 -0.62 -4.94
N GLY A 28 5.89 -0.81 -6.18
CA GLY A 28 5.74 -2.11 -6.84
C GLY A 28 4.43 -2.22 -7.62
N ALA A 29 4.31 -3.18 -8.56
CA ALA A 29 3.05 -3.39 -9.27
C ALA A 29 2.08 -4.21 -8.42
N ASN A 30 0.78 -3.87 -8.46
CA ASN A 30 -0.30 -4.45 -7.66
C ASN A 30 -0.13 -4.34 -6.12
N THR A 31 0.84 -3.57 -5.63
CA THR A 31 1.08 -3.34 -4.20
C THR A 31 -0.12 -2.64 -3.55
N GLY A 32 -0.65 -3.19 -2.46
CA GLY A 32 -1.81 -2.61 -1.76
C GLY A 32 -3.05 -2.44 -2.64
N LYS A 33 -3.25 -3.29 -3.66
CA LYS A 33 -4.36 -3.17 -4.63
C LYS A 33 -5.74 -3.11 -3.97
N LEU A 34 -5.98 -3.91 -2.92
CA LEU A 34 -7.24 -3.94 -2.16
C LEU A 34 -7.19 -3.14 -0.84
N LEU A 35 -6.11 -2.38 -0.61
CA LEU A 35 -5.93 -1.60 0.61
C LEU A 35 -6.95 -0.46 0.62
N THR A 36 -7.92 -0.46 1.54
CA THR A 36 -8.95 0.60 1.61
C THR A 36 -8.55 1.68 2.59
N THR A 37 -8.03 1.28 3.75
CA THR A 37 -7.60 2.19 4.82
C THR A 37 -6.20 1.84 5.30
N SER A 38 -5.30 2.83 5.30
CA SER A 38 -3.92 2.60 5.73
C SER A 38 -3.26 3.84 6.30
N SER A 39 -2.37 3.70 7.28
CA SER A 39 -1.63 4.85 7.81
C SER A 39 -0.24 4.48 8.30
N SER A 40 0.75 5.29 7.93
CA SER A 40 2.16 5.17 8.35
C SER A 40 2.82 3.83 7.99
N ASN A 41 2.56 3.30 6.79
CA ASN A 41 3.08 2.02 6.29
C ASN A 41 4.12 2.20 5.19
N THR A 42 5.03 1.24 5.07
CA THR A 42 5.93 1.12 3.93
C THR A 42 5.77 -0.26 3.31
N PHE A 43 5.26 -0.29 2.08
CA PHE A 43 5.07 -1.46 1.24
C PHE A 43 5.99 -1.35 0.02
N ILE A 44 6.95 -2.26 -0.10
CA ILE A 44 7.89 -2.24 -1.24
C ILE A 44 8.00 -3.65 -1.80
N GLY A 45 7.48 -3.90 -2.99
CA GLY A 45 7.57 -5.15 -3.76
C GLY A 45 6.31 -5.45 -4.59
N ASP A 46 6.45 -6.30 -5.61
CA ASP A 46 5.34 -6.74 -6.48
C ASP A 46 4.32 -7.56 -5.66
N TYR A 47 3.01 -7.26 -5.79
CA TYR A 47 1.91 -7.87 -5.01
C TYR A 47 1.99 -7.74 -3.48
N CYS A 48 2.89 -6.91 -2.96
CA CYS A 48 3.02 -6.61 -1.54
C CYS A 48 1.69 -6.13 -0.93
N GLY A 49 1.17 -6.82 0.09
CA GLY A 49 -0.06 -6.41 0.79
C GLY A 49 -1.30 -6.28 -0.13
N CYS A 50 -1.32 -6.93 -1.30
CA CYS A 50 -2.39 -6.76 -2.30
C CYS A 50 -3.78 -7.22 -1.83
N PHE A 51 -3.85 -8.06 -0.80
CA PHE A 51 -5.08 -8.55 -0.16
C PHE A 51 -5.37 -7.92 1.20
N ASN A 52 -4.50 -7.04 1.71
CA ASN A 52 -4.77 -6.35 2.96
C ASN A 52 -5.86 -5.31 2.72
N THR A 53 -6.89 -5.30 3.57
CA THR A 53 -7.99 -4.33 3.52
C THR A 53 -7.78 -3.20 4.52
N PHE A 54 -7.24 -3.50 5.69
CA PHE A 54 -6.88 -2.53 6.73
C PHE A 54 -5.46 -2.83 7.20
N ASP A 55 -4.58 -1.83 7.14
CA ASP A 55 -3.22 -1.98 7.66
C ASP A 55 -2.73 -0.66 8.27
N THR A 56 -2.23 -0.70 9.49
CA THR A 56 -1.74 0.49 10.19
C THR A 56 -0.44 0.14 10.91
N LEU A 57 0.60 0.90 10.60
CA LEU A 57 1.94 0.82 11.18
C LEU A 57 2.82 -0.41 10.80
N HIS A 58 2.78 -0.89 9.56
CA HIS A 58 3.55 -2.06 9.11
C HIS A 58 4.60 -1.70 8.03
N SER A 59 5.81 -2.27 8.17
CA SER A 59 6.85 -2.26 7.13
C SER A 59 6.86 -3.63 6.46
N PHE A 60 6.18 -3.76 5.32
CA PHE A 60 6.10 -5.02 4.59
C PHE A 60 7.00 -4.97 3.36
N PHE A 61 8.00 -5.84 3.34
CA PHE A 61 8.90 -6.03 2.21
C PHE A 61 8.74 -7.49 1.75
N PRO A 62 8.06 -7.79 0.63
CA PRO A 62 8.19 -9.09 0.01
C PRO A 62 9.54 -9.12 -0.70
N GLY A 63 10.56 -9.59 0.02
CA GLY A 63 11.60 -10.39 -0.62
C GLY A 63 11.02 -11.78 -0.79
N VAL A 64 11.02 -12.30 -2.03
CA VAL A 64 10.79 -13.71 -2.40
C VAL A 64 10.47 -14.63 -1.22
N VAL A 65 9.18 -14.84 -0.94
CA VAL A 65 8.79 -16.03 -0.19
C VAL A 65 8.71 -17.14 -1.23
N SER A 66 9.78 -17.93 -1.31
CA SER A 66 9.70 -19.31 -1.82
C SER A 66 8.75 -20.11 -0.95
#